data_AF-A0A2W4KG24-F1
#
_entry.id   AF-A0A2W4KG24-F1
#
_cell.length_a   1.000
_cell.length_b   1.000
_cell.length_c   1.000
_cell.angle_alpha   90.00
_cell.angle_beta   90.00
_cell.angle_gamma   90.00
#
_symmetry.space_group_name_H-M   'P 1'
#
loop_
_entity.id
_entity.type
_entity.pdbx_description
1 polymer ?
#
loop_
_entity_poly.entity_id
_entity_poly.type
_entity_poly.pdbx_seq_one_letter_code
_entity_poly.pdbx_strand_id
1 'polypeptide(L)'
;MFLQGALGARGGWPCVENSVDAGAMTTYDGVTQRKPEGGRLMATLSVRVSDELKRILEARAKGQHRQLSDQARRYLEIGLIAEDNPDLSFAMIEAILEAKAELDAGLAEPYPFDDEPSDGAVQD
;
A
#
# COMPACT_ATOMS: atom_id res chain seq x y z
N MET A 1 46.70 29.05 16.74
CA MET A 1 46.54 29.47 15.32
C MET A 1 47.45 28.57 14.51
N PHE A 2 46.98 27.59 13.74
CA PHE A 2 45.88 27.61 12.79
C PHE A 2 44.99 26.36 12.86
N LEU A 3 43.75 26.56 12.43
CA LEU A 3 42.64 25.62 12.25
C LEU A 3 42.70 24.95 10.86
N GLN A 4 41.82 23.94 10.69
CA GLN A 4 41.44 23.20 9.47
C GLN A 4 42.51 22.25 8.90
N GLY A 5 42.25 20.98 8.56
CA GLY A 5 41.02 20.26 8.26
C GLY A 5 41.14 19.63 6.86
N ALA A 6 40.93 18.31 6.70
CA ALA A 6 40.32 17.68 5.52
C ALA A 6 40.38 16.14 5.55
N LEU A 7 39.23 15.57 5.20
CA LEU A 7 38.89 14.22 4.74
C LEU A 7 39.99 13.42 4.01
N GLY A 8 39.96 12.10 4.21
CA GLY A 8 40.62 11.14 3.33
C GLY A 8 40.17 9.71 3.63
N ALA A 9 39.14 9.25 2.92
CA ALA A 9 38.51 7.94 3.02
C ALA A 9 39.43 6.77 2.65
N ARG A 10 39.36 5.63 3.38
CA ARG A 10 39.51 4.25 2.89
C ARG A 10 38.85 3.27 3.88
N GLY A 11 37.54 3.16 3.85
CA GLY A 11 36.80 2.05 4.46
C GLY A 11 36.39 1.10 3.36
N GLY A 12 37.08 -0.04 3.25
CA GLY A 12 36.74 -1.12 2.34
C GLY A 12 35.32 -1.62 2.61
N TRP A 13 34.59 -1.91 1.53
CA TRP A 13 33.28 -2.51 1.59
C TRP A 13 33.44 -3.95 2.10
N PRO A 14 32.89 -4.32 3.27
CA PRO A 14 32.80 -5.72 3.62
C PRO A 14 31.73 -6.36 2.73
N CYS A 15 32.10 -7.51 2.17
CA CYS A 15 31.23 -8.40 1.43
C CYS A 15 29.88 -8.57 2.15
N VAL A 16 28.79 -8.48 1.41
CA VAL A 16 27.46 -8.88 1.86
C VAL A 16 27.50 -10.39 2.11
N GLU A 17 27.85 -10.78 3.34
CA GLU A 17 27.43 -12.07 3.87
C GLU A 17 25.91 -12.00 4.03
N ASN A 18 25.21 -12.94 3.40
CA ASN A 18 23.82 -13.24 3.69
C ASN A 18 23.73 -13.70 5.16
N SER A 19 23.66 -12.75 6.09
CA SER A 19 23.23 -13.02 7.45
C SER A 19 21.72 -13.17 7.42
N VAL A 20 21.26 -14.42 7.49
CA VAL A 20 19.90 -14.76 7.88
C VAL A 20 19.68 -14.10 9.24
N ASP A 21 19.01 -12.93 9.23
CA ASP A 21 18.79 -12.12 10.43
C ASP A 21 18.02 -12.95 11.45
N ALA A 22 18.70 -13.29 12.55
CA ALA A 22 18.08 -13.86 13.72
C ALA A 22 17.00 -12.89 14.22
N GLY A 23 15.73 -13.33 14.19
CA GLY A 23 14.55 -12.50 14.36
C GLY A 23 14.66 -11.46 15.47
N ALA A 24 14.71 -10.19 15.07
CA ALA A 24 14.67 -9.06 15.98
C ALA A 24 13.35 -9.07 16.77
N MET A 25 13.45 -9.28 18.09
CA MET A 25 12.35 -9.01 19.02
C MET A 25 12.22 -7.50 19.18
N THR A 26 11.13 -6.91 18.69
CA THR A 26 10.78 -5.52 19.00
C THR A 26 9.79 -5.50 20.16
N THR A 27 10.19 -4.94 21.30
CA THR A 27 9.29 -4.72 22.44
C THR A 27 8.53 -3.41 22.24
N TYR A 28 7.21 -3.51 22.09
CA TYR A 28 6.30 -2.38 22.21
C TYR A 28 5.30 -2.74 23.31
N ASP A 29 5.10 -1.83 24.27
CA ASP A 29 4.08 -1.94 25.32
C ASP A 29 4.18 -3.17 26.26
N GLY A 30 5.40 -3.67 26.49
CA GLY A 30 5.65 -4.78 27.44
C GLY A 30 5.23 -6.17 26.93
N VAL A 31 4.77 -6.29 25.68
CA VAL A 31 4.49 -7.58 25.05
C VAL A 31 5.61 -7.92 24.08
N THR A 32 6.35 -8.99 24.38
CA THR A 32 7.34 -9.54 23.46
C THR A 32 6.63 -10.27 22.32
N GLN A 33 6.42 -9.58 21.21
CA GLN A 33 5.88 -10.20 20.00
C GLN A 33 7.04 -10.59 19.06
N ARG A 34 6.96 -11.79 18.47
CA ARG A 34 7.81 -12.13 17.34
C ARG A 34 7.39 -11.25 16.16
N LYS A 35 8.34 -10.56 15.53
CA LYS A 35 8.14 -9.86 14.25
C LYS A 35 7.53 -10.86 13.25
N PRO A 36 6.29 -10.68 12.79
CA PRO A 36 5.72 -11.58 11.81
C PRO A 36 6.46 -11.37 10.49
N GLU A 37 7.20 -12.39 10.07
CA GLU A 37 7.75 -12.51 8.73
C GLU A 37 6.56 -12.61 7.75
N GLY A 38 6.27 -11.53 7.03
CA GLY A 38 5.36 -11.54 5.86
C GLY A 38 3.85 -11.66 6.12
N GLY A 39 3.38 -11.77 7.36
CA GLY A 39 1.95 -11.83 7.68
C GLY A 39 1.38 -10.47 8.10
N ARG A 40 0.41 -9.93 7.37
CA ARG A 40 -0.29 -8.69 7.77
C ARG A 40 -0.99 -8.93 9.12
N LEU A 41 -0.55 -8.22 10.17
CA LEU A 41 -1.20 -8.25 11.48
C LEU A 41 -2.66 -7.78 11.32
N MET A 42 -3.61 -8.59 11.76
CA MET A 42 -5.03 -8.25 11.77
C MET A 42 -5.42 -7.83 13.19
N ALA A 43 -5.93 -6.61 13.34
CA ALA A 43 -6.45 -6.08 14.60
C ALA A 43 -7.98 -5.98 14.54
N THR A 44 -8.65 -6.21 15.67
CA THR A 44 -10.10 -6.03 15.79
C THR A 44 -10.42 -4.59 16.20
N LEU A 45 -11.28 -3.92 15.42
CA LEU A 45 -11.77 -2.57 15.72
C LEU A 45 -13.28 -2.63 16.01
N SER A 46 -13.68 -2.25 17.24
CA SER A 46 -15.09 -2.11 17.61
C SER A 46 -15.53 -0.65 17.49
N VAL A 47 -16.42 -0.35 16.54
CA VAL A 47 -16.93 1.02 16.31
C VAL A 47 -18.43 1.05 16.58
N ARG A 48 -18.89 2.09 17.27
CA ARG A 48 -20.32 2.39 17.40
C ARG A 48 -20.77 3.22 16.21
N VAL A 49 -21.83 2.78 15.54
CA VAL A 49 -22.42 3.45 14.38
C VAL A 49 -23.91 3.67 14.61
N SER A 50 -24.50 4.67 13.97
CA SER A 50 -25.94 4.89 14.01
C SER A 50 -26.68 3.75 13.29
N ASP A 51 -27.91 3.48 13.71
CA ASP A 51 -28.76 2.45 13.08
C ASP A 51 -29.03 2.75 11.60
N GLU A 52 -29.16 4.04 11.25
CA GLU A 52 -29.34 4.47 9.86
C GLU A 52 -28.12 4.12 9.00
N LEU A 53 -26.92 4.44 9.47
CA LEU A 53 -25.69 4.14 8.75
C LEU A 53 -25.50 2.63 8.61
N LYS A 54 -25.81 1.85 9.67
CA LYS A 54 -25.78 0.40 9.63
C LYS A 54 -26.70 -0.16 8.53
N ARG A 55 -27.94 0.32 8.43
CA ARG A 55 -28.90 -0.12 7.39
C ARG A 55 -28.42 0.20 5.98
N ILE A 56 -27.87 1.40 5.77
CA ILE A 56 -27.30 1.79 4.46
C ILE A 56 -26.14 0.85 4.11
N LEU A 57 -25.27 0.57 5.07
CA LEU A 57 -24.11 -0.30 4.88
C LEU A 57 -24.53 -1.74 4.54
N GLU A 58 -25.53 -2.28 5.24
CA GLU A 58 -26.11 -3.60 4.98
C GLU A 58 -26.72 -3.69 3.57
N ALA A 59 -27.46 -2.66 3.14
CA ALA A 59 -28.04 -2.63 1.80
C ALA A 59 -26.96 -2.61 0.70
N ARG A 60 -25.89 -1.82 0.90
CA ARG A 60 -24.75 -1.74 -0.03
C ARG A 60 -23.97 -3.06 -0.07
N ALA A 61 -23.67 -3.65 1.08
CA ALA A 61 -22.98 -4.92 1.19
C ALA A 61 -23.76 -6.04 0.46
N LYS A 62 -25.09 -6.10 0.67
CA LYS A 62 -25.96 -7.05 -0.03
C LYS A 62 -25.96 -6.84 -1.54
N GLY A 63 -26.02 -5.60 -2.01
CA GLY A 63 -25.98 -5.27 -3.44
C GLY A 63 -24.66 -5.61 -4.12
N GLN A 64 -23.55 -5.58 -3.37
CA GLN A 64 -22.20 -5.93 -3.85
C GLN A 64 -21.80 -7.38 -3.54
N HIS A 65 -22.72 -8.20 -3.02
CA HIS A 65 -22.44 -9.59 -2.59
C HIS A 65 -21.26 -9.73 -1.60
N ARG A 66 -21.09 -8.74 -0.71
CA ARG A 66 -20.04 -8.69 0.31
C ARG A 66 -20.60 -8.83 1.73
N GLN A 67 -19.76 -9.24 2.67
CA GLN A 67 -20.10 -9.20 4.09
C GLN A 67 -20.10 -7.76 4.63
N LEU A 68 -20.86 -7.50 5.69
CA LEU A 68 -20.97 -6.15 6.28
C LEU A 68 -19.61 -5.60 6.75
N SER A 69 -18.80 -6.44 7.40
CA SER A 69 -17.45 -6.07 7.86
C SER A 69 -16.52 -5.75 6.69
N ASP A 70 -16.61 -6.49 5.60
CA ASP A 70 -15.77 -6.30 4.42
C ASP A 70 -16.16 -5.01 3.70
N GLN A 71 -17.46 -4.71 3.64
CA GLN A 71 -17.94 -3.45 3.09
C GLN A 71 -17.49 -2.26 3.94
N ALA A 72 -17.55 -2.38 5.27
CA ALA A 72 -17.05 -1.36 6.19
C ALA A 72 -15.55 -1.11 5.97
N ARG A 73 -14.76 -2.20 5.92
CA ARG A 73 -13.32 -2.15 5.67
C ARG A 73 -13.00 -1.48 4.34
N ARG A 74 -13.74 -1.82 3.27
CA ARG A 74 -13.54 -1.24 1.94
C ARG A 74 -13.79 0.26 1.90
N TYR A 75 -14.85 0.74 2.55
CA TYR A 75 -15.09 2.18 2.65
C TYR A 75 -14.05 2.91 3.48
N LEU A 76 -13.53 2.31 4.55
CA LEU A 76 -12.42 2.88 5.32
C LEU A 76 -11.14 2.97 4.49
N GLU A 77 -10.81 1.92 3.73
CA GLU A 77 -9.64 1.90 2.85
C GLU A 77 -9.74 2.98 1.77
N ILE A 78 -10.90 3.11 1.12
CA ILE A 78 -11.11 4.17 0.12
C ILE A 78 -11.07 5.56 0.76
N GLY A 79 -11.65 5.74 1.95
CA GLY A 79 -11.62 7.01 2.67
C GLY A 79 -10.20 7.48 2.99
N LEU A 80 -9.33 6.57 3.42
CA LEU A 80 -7.91 6.86 3.67
C LEU A 80 -7.18 7.25 2.38
N ILE A 81 -7.40 6.50 1.29
CA ILE A 81 -6.78 6.81 -0.02
C ILE A 81 -7.23 8.18 -0.53
N ALA A 82 -8.52 8.51 -0.37
CA ALA A 82 -9.10 9.78 -0.80
C ALA A 82 -8.63 10.96 0.07
N GLU A 83 -8.32 10.74 1.35
CA GLU A 83 -7.73 11.77 2.22
C GLU A 83 -6.29 12.10 1.78
N ASP A 84 -5.50 11.08 1.43
CA ASP A 84 -4.14 11.25 0.92
C ASP A 84 -4.10 11.82 -0.51
N ASN A 85 -5.13 11.54 -1.32
CA ASN A 85 -5.23 11.91 -2.74
C ASN A 85 -6.60 12.56 -3.03
N PRO A 86 -6.81 13.83 -2.66
CA PRO A 86 -8.11 14.49 -2.72
C PRO A 86 -8.64 14.75 -4.15
N ASP A 87 -7.77 14.68 -5.15
CA ASP A 87 -8.08 14.78 -6.57
C ASP A 87 -8.65 13.48 -7.16
N LEU A 88 -8.39 12.34 -6.50
CA LEU A 88 -8.91 11.05 -6.93
C LEU A 88 -10.36 10.87 -6.45
N SER A 89 -11.28 10.81 -7.42
CA SER A 89 -12.67 10.51 -7.13
C SER A 89 -12.86 9.10 -6.59
N PHE A 90 -13.91 8.90 -5.79
CA PHE A 90 -14.28 7.59 -5.25
C PHE A 90 -14.35 6.50 -6.33
N ALA A 91 -14.99 6.81 -7.47
CA ALA A 91 -15.17 5.86 -8.57
C ALA A 91 -13.83 5.45 -9.21
N MET A 92 -12.88 6.39 -9.30
CA MET A 92 -11.54 6.11 -9.83
C MET A 92 -10.74 5.23 -8.88
N ILE A 93 -10.80 5.50 -7.57
CA ILE A 93 -10.15 4.65 -6.55
C ILE A 93 -10.73 3.23 -6.60
N GLU A 94 -12.05 3.10 -6.69
CA GLU A 94 -12.72 1.80 -6.82
C GLU A 94 -12.24 1.03 -8.06
N ALA A 95 -12.17 1.67 -9.22
CA ALA A 95 -11.70 1.05 -10.45
C ALA A 95 -10.21 0.64 -10.37
N ILE A 96 -9.35 1.46 -9.76
CA ILE A 96 -7.93 1.14 -9.58
C ILE A 96 -7.76 -0.09 -8.67
N LEU A 97 -8.53 -0.18 -7.58
CA LEU A 97 -8.49 -1.32 -6.67
C LEU A 97 -8.98 -2.61 -7.35
N GLU A 98 -9.98 -2.51 -8.21
CA GLU A 98 -10.46 -3.63 -9.03
C GLU A 98 -9.41 -4.07 -10.05
N ALA A 99 -8.85 -3.14 -10.81
CA ALA A 99 -7.77 -3.41 -11.77
C ALA A 99 -6.54 -4.05 -11.09
N LYS A 100 -6.21 -3.61 -9.87
CA LYS A 100 -5.15 -4.22 -9.07
C LYS A 100 -5.48 -5.67 -8.68
N ALA A 101 -6.73 -5.94 -8.29
CA ALA A 101 -7.16 -7.29 -7.97
C ALA A 101 -7.15 -8.21 -9.21
N GLU A 102 -7.51 -7.69 -10.39
CA GLU A 102 -7.42 -8.41 -11.66
C GLU A 102 -5.96 -8.74 -12.04
N LEU A 103 -5.05 -7.79 -11.85
CA LEU A 103 -3.61 -7.98 -12.01
C LEU A 103 -3.10 -9.10 -11.07
N ASP A 104 -3.47 -9.04 -9.79
CA ASP A 104 -3.09 -10.04 -8.79
C ASP A 104 -3.70 -11.42 -9.10
N ALA A 105 -4.87 -11.46 -9.73
CA ALA A 105 -5.53 -12.69 -10.21
C ALA A 105 -4.93 -13.22 -11.53
N GLY A 106 -4.01 -12.50 -12.16
CA GLY A 106 -3.41 -12.87 -13.43
C GLY A 106 -4.34 -12.70 -14.64
N LEU A 107 -5.39 -11.88 -14.50
CA LEU A 107 -6.35 -11.59 -15.57
C LEU A 107 -5.93 -10.43 -16.48
N ALA A 108 -4.81 -9.78 -16.19
CA ALA A 108 -4.34 -8.65 -16.97
C ALA A 108 -3.74 -9.08 -18.30
N GLU A 109 -4.08 -8.35 -19.36
CA GLU A 109 -3.52 -8.53 -20.69
C GLU A 109 -2.37 -7.54 -20.93
N PRO A 110 -1.27 -7.97 -21.58
CA PRO A 110 -0.22 -7.06 -22.00
C PRO A 110 -0.77 -5.99 -22.93
N TYR A 111 -0.56 -4.72 -22.57
CA TYR A 111 -0.90 -3.62 -23.46
C TYR A 111 0.13 -3.56 -24.60
N PRO A 112 -0.29 -3.63 -25.89
CA PRO A 112 0.62 -3.44 -27.01
C PRO A 112 1.00 -1.96 -27.04
N PHE A 113 2.18 -1.63 -26.56
CA PHE A 113 2.80 -0.36 -26.90
C PHE A 113 3.24 -0.47 -28.36
N ASP A 114 2.43 0.08 -29.26
CA ASP A 114 2.94 0.35 -30.60
C ASP A 114 4.10 1.34 -30.43
N ASP A 115 5.27 0.96 -30.94
CA ASP A 115 6.46 1.82 -30.98
C ASP A 115 6.19 2.99 -31.95
N GLU A 116 5.27 3.90 -31.60
CA GLU A 116 5.12 5.18 -32.26
C GLU A 116 6.48 5.87 -32.17
N PRO A 117 7.15 6.15 -33.32
CA PRO A 117 8.31 7.02 -33.30
C PRO A 117 7.84 8.33 -32.69
N SER A 118 8.53 8.81 -31.65
CA SER A 118 8.28 10.15 -31.12
C SER A 118 8.72 11.17 -32.19
N ASP A 119 7.93 11.33 -33.24
CA ASP A 119 8.16 12.24 -34.35
C ASP A 119 7.82 13.66 -33.89
N GLY A 120 8.71 14.16 -33.04
CA GLY A 120 8.99 15.57 -32.81
C GLY A 120 10.31 15.97 -33.49
N ALA A 121 10.66 15.37 -34.62
CA ALA A 121 11.72 15.90 -35.47
C ALA A 121 11.21 17.21 -36.11
N VAL A 122 11.39 18.31 -35.39
CA VAL A 122 11.38 19.67 -35.94
C VAL A 122 12.41 19.68 -37.07
N GLN A 123 11.96 19.78 -38.31
CA GLN A 123 12.82 20.04 -39.46
C GLN A 123 13.07 21.55 -39.51
N ASP A 124 14.33 21.94 -39.37
CA ASP A 124 14.87 23.29 -39.59
C ASP A 124 14.73 23.77 -41.05
#